data_AF-A0A3D0K2K4-F1
#
_entry.id   AF-A0A3D0K2K4-F1
#
_cell.length_a   1.000
_cell.length_b   1.000
_cell.length_c   1.000
_cell.angle_alpha   90.00
_cell.angle_beta   90.00
_cell.angle_gamma   90.00
#
_symmetry.space_group_name_H-M   'P 1'
#
loop_
_entity.id
_entity.type
_entity.pdbx_description
1 polymer ?
#
loop_
_entity_poly.entity_id
_entity_poly.type
_entity_poly.pdbx_seq_one_letter_code
_entity_poly.pdbx_strand_id
1 'polypeptide(L)'
;MHISHALATVALLSISGLATPTEAAPVEASTWHGGGEQGTYSNAIGWQFTALSDMTVTHLGVLDLDEPGLSDRHTIGLFNEAGDLLVSTSLGAGLSGDLYLGSMIYDAVGLTMLEQGETYYILADNWTQDRYGWGWDAVSYSDDVEWTNFSETTGPSIFDTVLHYYDGEPGTLGPGFLYQVAPSPGALALLGLAGCAARRRRRR
;
A
#
# COMPACT_ATOMS: atom_id res chain seq x y z
N MET A 1 51.26 50.61 32.44
CA MET A 1 50.57 50.95 31.18
C MET A 1 49.89 49.68 30.71
N HIS A 2 48.58 49.58 30.90
CA HIS A 2 47.80 48.32 30.88
C HIS A 2 47.40 47.91 29.46
N ILE A 3 47.59 46.62 29.15
CA ILE A 3 47.14 45.95 27.92
C ILE A 3 45.71 45.45 28.17
N SER A 4 44.74 45.95 27.42
CA SER A 4 43.34 45.55 27.49
C SER A 4 43.04 44.52 26.40
N HIS A 5 42.88 43.25 26.78
CA HIS A 5 42.38 42.19 25.91
C HIS A 5 40.85 42.21 25.89
N ALA A 6 40.25 42.60 24.76
CA ALA A 6 38.82 42.46 24.52
C ALA A 6 38.53 41.03 24.04
N LEU A 7 37.86 40.23 24.89
CA LEU A 7 37.28 38.94 24.50
C LEU A 7 35.99 39.20 23.72
N ALA A 8 35.96 38.86 22.43
CA ALA A 8 34.75 38.85 21.62
C ALA A 8 34.10 37.47 21.68
N THR A 9 33.05 37.33 22.48
CA THR A 9 32.24 36.10 22.57
C THR A 9 31.22 36.10 21.43
N VAL A 10 31.50 35.39 20.33
CA VAL A 10 30.54 35.18 19.25
C VAL A 10 29.66 33.97 19.62
N ALA A 11 28.44 34.24 20.10
CA ALA A 11 27.41 33.24 20.27
C ALA A 11 26.76 32.94 18.91
N LEU A 12 27.14 31.85 18.26
CA LEU A 12 26.43 31.34 17.08
C LEU A 12 25.10 30.73 17.52
N LEU A 13 24.01 31.44 17.24
CA LEU A 13 22.65 30.93 17.35
C LEU A 13 22.39 29.97 16.17
N SER A 14 22.68 28.67 16.34
CA SER A 14 22.30 27.66 15.37
C SER A 14 20.81 27.39 15.46
N ILE A 15 20.03 28.02 14.58
CA ILE A 15 18.62 27.69 14.35
C ILE A 15 18.60 26.29 13.70
N SER A 16 18.46 25.27 14.54
CA SER A 16 18.17 23.90 14.13
C SER A 16 16.74 23.89 13.59
N GLY A 17 16.56 24.15 12.30
CA GLY A 17 15.29 23.87 11.63
C GLY A 17 15.02 22.38 11.75
N LEU A 18 14.11 22.00 12.66
CA LEU A 18 13.56 20.65 12.72
C LEU A 18 12.77 20.47 11.43
N ALA A 19 13.38 19.86 10.42
CA ALA A 19 12.63 19.30 9.33
C ALA A 19 11.75 18.21 9.94
N THR A 20 10.44 18.42 9.97
CA THR A 20 9.50 17.33 10.22
C THR A 20 9.76 16.28 9.14
N PRO A 21 9.96 15.00 9.50
CA PRO A 21 10.04 13.97 8.49
C PRO A 21 8.78 14.09 7.61
N THR A 22 8.98 14.32 6.32
CA THR A 22 7.89 14.21 5.35
C THR A 22 7.48 12.75 5.38
N GLU A 23 6.29 12.47 5.90
CA GLU A 23 5.69 11.15 5.79
C GLU A 23 5.55 10.81 4.31
N ALA A 24 6.00 9.62 3.93
CA ALA A 24 5.86 9.18 2.55
C ALA A 24 4.37 9.09 2.21
N ALA A 25 3.97 9.61 1.05
CA ALA A 25 2.61 9.47 0.57
C ALA A 25 2.29 7.96 0.41
N PRO A 26 1.06 7.52 0.74
CA PRO A 26 0.65 6.14 0.50
C PRO A 26 0.70 5.83 -1.01
N VAL A 27 1.10 4.61 -1.33
CA VAL A 27 1.16 4.08 -2.70
C VAL A 27 0.04 3.07 -2.90
N GLU A 28 -0.69 3.18 -4.00
CA GLU A 28 -1.68 2.18 -4.43
C GLU A 28 -0.96 0.96 -5.01
N ALA A 29 -1.24 -0.23 -4.46
CA ALA A 29 -0.70 -1.48 -5.00
C ALA A 29 -1.27 -1.82 -6.38
N SER A 30 -2.50 -1.42 -6.63
CA SER A 30 -3.23 -1.63 -7.87
C SER A 30 -4.15 -0.46 -8.17
N THR A 31 -4.26 -0.09 -9.44
CA THR A 31 -5.09 1.03 -9.90
C THR A 31 -5.95 0.60 -11.08
N TRP A 32 -7.25 0.89 -11.00
CA TRP A 32 -8.19 0.71 -12.10
C TRP A 32 -8.15 1.89 -13.08
N HIS A 33 -8.01 1.61 -14.37
CA HIS A 33 -7.99 2.60 -15.45
C HIS A 33 -9.25 2.59 -16.33
N GLY A 34 -10.10 1.58 -16.19
CA GLY A 34 -11.23 1.34 -17.09
C GLY A 34 -10.84 0.61 -18.38
N GLY A 35 -11.80 0.44 -19.29
CA GLY A 35 -11.57 -0.22 -20.59
C GLY A 35 -11.58 -1.75 -20.59
N GLY A 36 -11.55 -2.38 -19.41
CA GLY A 36 -11.73 -3.82 -19.23
C GLY A 36 -13.19 -4.28 -19.12
N GLU A 37 -13.37 -5.55 -18.79
CA GLU A 37 -14.66 -6.15 -18.46
C GLU A 37 -14.98 -6.00 -16.97
N GLN A 38 -16.26 -6.12 -16.64
CA GLN A 38 -16.77 -5.92 -15.28
C GLN A 38 -17.90 -6.91 -15.01
N GLY A 39 -18.02 -7.37 -13.77
CA GLY A 39 -18.97 -8.44 -13.46
C GLY A 39 -19.10 -8.74 -11.99
N THR A 40 -20.12 -9.50 -11.67
CA THR A 40 -20.39 -10.02 -10.32
C THR A 40 -19.83 -11.42 -10.18
N TYR A 41 -19.54 -11.84 -8.95
CA TYR A 41 -19.04 -13.18 -8.64
C TYR A 41 -19.68 -13.72 -7.36
N SER A 42 -19.87 -15.04 -7.27
CA SER A 42 -20.51 -15.66 -6.09
C SER A 42 -19.54 -15.97 -4.95
N ASN A 43 -18.24 -16.12 -5.28
CA ASN A 43 -17.21 -16.48 -4.33
C ASN A 43 -16.43 -15.22 -3.90
N ALA A 44 -15.68 -15.32 -2.81
CA ALA A 44 -14.67 -14.30 -2.54
C ALA A 44 -13.56 -14.40 -3.59
N ILE A 45 -13.08 -13.24 -4.04
CA ILE A 45 -12.08 -13.14 -5.10
C ILE A 45 -11.02 -12.12 -4.76
N GLY A 46 -9.91 -12.22 -5.47
CA GLY A 46 -8.86 -11.23 -5.49
C GLY A 46 -7.68 -11.74 -6.29
N TRP A 47 -6.48 -11.51 -5.79
CA TRP A 47 -5.26 -11.77 -6.55
C TRP A 47 -4.09 -12.10 -5.64
N GLN A 48 -3.14 -12.83 -6.20
CA GLN A 48 -1.87 -13.19 -5.58
C GLN A 48 -0.76 -12.34 -6.19
N PHE A 49 0.26 -12.05 -5.38
CA PHE A 49 1.40 -11.27 -5.80
C PHE A 49 2.67 -11.60 -5.02
N THR A 50 3.81 -11.23 -5.59
CA THR A 50 5.10 -11.21 -4.90
C THR A 50 5.48 -9.75 -4.59
N ALA A 51 5.91 -9.49 -3.36
CA ALA A 51 6.42 -8.18 -2.97
C ALA A 51 7.83 -7.98 -3.54
N LEU A 52 8.05 -6.93 -4.33
CA LEU A 52 9.35 -6.61 -4.92
C LEU A 52 10.19 -5.65 -4.05
N SER A 53 9.64 -5.14 -2.96
CA SER A 53 10.35 -4.38 -1.92
C SER A 53 9.69 -4.55 -0.54
N ASP A 54 10.43 -4.23 0.53
CA ASP A 54 9.88 -4.20 1.87
C ASP A 54 8.86 -3.06 1.99
N MET A 55 7.62 -3.41 2.31
CA MET A 55 6.51 -2.45 2.36
C MET A 55 5.63 -2.65 3.59
N THR A 56 5.10 -1.55 4.12
CA THR A 56 4.14 -1.58 5.24
C THR A 56 2.75 -1.24 4.71
N VAL A 57 1.85 -2.21 4.75
CA VAL A 57 0.43 -2.03 4.42
C VAL A 57 -0.23 -1.18 5.50
N THR A 58 -1.02 -0.21 5.05
CA THR A 58 -1.68 0.80 5.88
C THR A 58 -3.20 0.78 5.74
N HIS A 59 -3.72 0.43 4.57
CA HIS A 59 -5.15 0.35 4.30
C HIS A 59 -5.47 -0.85 3.42
N LEU A 60 -6.66 -1.40 3.58
CA LEU A 60 -7.26 -2.36 2.66
C LEU A 60 -8.49 -1.72 2.03
N GLY A 61 -8.81 -2.08 0.79
CA GLY A 61 -9.91 -1.46 0.07
C GLY A 61 -10.55 -2.34 -0.99
N VAL A 62 -11.65 -1.83 -1.55
CA VAL A 62 -12.49 -2.48 -2.55
C VAL A 62 -12.77 -1.50 -3.68
N LEU A 63 -12.81 -2.03 -4.89
CA LEU A 63 -13.17 -1.31 -6.10
C LEU A 63 -14.67 -0.95 -6.10
N ASP A 64 -14.97 0.32 -6.32
CA ASP A 64 -16.31 0.89 -6.45
C ASP A 64 -16.52 1.35 -7.91
N LEU A 65 -17.13 0.48 -8.72
CA LEU A 65 -17.45 0.75 -10.13
C LEU A 65 -18.87 1.26 -10.36
N ASP A 66 -19.74 1.13 -9.36
CA ASP A 66 -21.19 1.33 -9.50
C ASP A 66 -21.67 2.70 -9.01
N GLU A 67 -20.78 3.47 -8.38
CA GLU A 67 -20.79 4.92 -8.14
C GLU A 67 -22.13 5.57 -7.69
N PRO A 68 -22.18 6.26 -6.53
CA PRO A 68 -21.19 6.28 -5.45
C PRO A 68 -21.53 5.26 -4.35
N GLY A 69 -20.59 4.38 -4.07
CA GLY A 69 -20.58 3.51 -2.89
C GLY A 69 -20.95 2.05 -3.14
N LEU A 70 -20.51 1.21 -2.21
CA LEU A 70 -20.75 -0.24 -2.26
C LEU A 70 -22.24 -0.55 -2.05
N SER A 71 -22.75 -1.52 -2.80
CA SER A 71 -24.12 -2.02 -2.67
C SER A 71 -24.28 -2.88 -1.43
N ASP A 72 -23.23 -3.62 -1.05
CA ASP A 72 -23.21 -4.46 0.15
C ASP A 72 -21.93 -4.23 0.99
N ARG A 73 -21.88 -4.84 2.17
CA ARG A 73 -20.69 -4.86 3.02
C ARG A 73 -19.66 -5.82 2.43
N HIS A 74 -18.40 -5.42 2.40
CA HIS A 74 -17.26 -6.27 2.04
C HIS A 74 -16.37 -6.52 3.27
N THR A 75 -15.90 -7.76 3.41
CA THR A 75 -14.78 -8.13 4.28
C THR A 75 -13.55 -8.30 3.41
N ILE A 76 -12.45 -7.64 3.74
CA ILE A 76 -11.20 -7.68 2.99
C ILE A 76 -10.12 -8.26 3.89
N GLY A 77 -9.35 -9.21 3.36
CA GLY A 77 -8.25 -9.85 4.09
C GLY A 77 -6.99 -9.93 3.25
N LEU A 78 -5.85 -9.70 3.89
CA LEU A 78 -4.51 -9.93 3.36
C LEU A 78 -3.90 -11.15 4.07
N PHE A 79 -3.36 -12.07 3.28
CA PHE A 79 -2.88 -13.37 3.73
C PHE A 79 -1.45 -13.61 3.23
N ASN A 80 -0.68 -14.40 3.98
CA ASN A 80 0.58 -14.95 3.47
C ASN A 80 0.33 -16.15 2.53
N GLU A 81 1.37 -16.63 1.85
CA GLU A 81 1.28 -17.81 0.97
C GLU A 81 0.78 -19.08 1.68
N ALA A 82 1.05 -19.22 2.99
CA ALA A 82 0.58 -20.36 3.79
C ALA A 82 -0.94 -20.29 4.10
N GLY A 83 -1.57 -19.15 3.85
CA GLY A 83 -2.98 -18.88 4.10
C GLY A 83 -3.30 -18.39 5.50
N ASP A 84 -2.31 -17.94 6.26
CA ASP A 84 -2.54 -17.22 7.51
C ASP A 84 -2.99 -15.79 7.22
N LEU A 85 -4.05 -15.36 7.90
CA LEU A 85 -4.50 -13.97 7.86
C LEU A 85 -3.48 -13.07 8.56
N LEU A 86 -2.97 -12.07 7.83
CA LEU A 86 -2.07 -11.06 8.37
C LEU A 86 -2.86 -9.87 8.92
N VAL A 87 -3.82 -9.37 8.14
CA VAL A 87 -4.64 -8.21 8.51
C VAL A 87 -5.96 -8.22 7.72
N SER A 88 -7.02 -7.65 8.30
CA SER A 88 -8.33 -7.51 7.65
C SER A 88 -9.05 -6.24 8.08
N THR A 89 -10.04 -5.83 7.28
CA THR A 89 -11.05 -4.82 7.63
C THR A 89 -12.42 -5.21 7.05
N SER A 90 -13.45 -4.45 7.38
CA SER A 90 -14.76 -4.53 6.73
C SER A 90 -15.28 -3.15 6.37
N LEU A 91 -15.60 -2.97 5.08
CA LEU A 91 -16.28 -1.80 4.55
C LEU A 91 -17.78 -2.10 4.49
N GLY A 92 -18.60 -1.25 5.10
CA GLY A 92 -20.06 -1.31 4.94
C GLY A 92 -20.54 -0.88 3.55
N ALA A 93 -21.84 -1.01 3.33
CA ALA A 93 -22.47 -0.45 2.14
C ALA A 93 -22.38 1.09 2.12
N GLY A 94 -22.44 1.67 0.92
CA GLY A 94 -22.26 3.08 0.64
C GLY A 94 -20.79 3.50 0.69
N LEU A 95 -20.57 4.77 1.07
CA LEU A 95 -19.23 5.35 1.21
C LEU A 95 -18.73 5.17 2.64
N SER A 96 -18.53 3.91 3.08
CA SER A 96 -18.21 3.62 4.48
C SER A 96 -16.73 3.72 4.84
N GLY A 97 -15.84 3.87 3.85
CA GLY A 97 -14.39 3.95 4.06
C GLY A 97 -13.92 5.31 4.54
N ASP A 98 -12.70 5.36 5.09
CA ASP A 98 -12.06 6.59 5.56
C ASP A 98 -11.32 7.35 4.45
N LEU A 99 -11.01 6.66 3.34
CA LEU A 99 -10.31 7.22 2.19
C LEU A 99 -10.92 6.74 0.87
N TYR A 100 -11.10 7.68 -0.06
CA TYR A 100 -11.49 7.41 -1.44
C TYR A 100 -10.37 7.87 -2.37
N LEU A 101 -9.85 6.95 -3.18
CA LEU A 101 -8.75 7.22 -4.08
C LEU A 101 -8.98 6.50 -5.41
N GLY A 102 -9.02 7.26 -6.51
CA GLY A 102 -9.40 6.70 -7.82
C GLY A 102 -10.82 6.15 -7.79
N SER A 103 -10.96 4.86 -8.04
CA SER A 103 -12.22 4.10 -7.96
C SER A 103 -12.25 3.14 -6.78
N MET A 104 -11.44 3.37 -5.75
CA MET A 104 -11.29 2.48 -4.60
C MET A 104 -11.75 3.17 -3.31
N ILE A 105 -12.49 2.42 -2.49
CA ILE A 105 -12.82 2.79 -1.10
C ILE A 105 -11.89 2.01 -0.19
N TYR A 106 -11.21 2.72 0.72
CA TYR A 106 -10.25 2.16 1.66
C TYR A 106 -10.69 2.39 3.11
N ASP A 107 -10.22 1.51 3.99
CA ASP A 107 -10.25 1.70 5.44
C ASP A 107 -8.87 1.38 6.04
N ALA A 108 -8.45 2.17 7.03
CA ALA A 108 -7.18 1.97 7.70
C ALA A 108 -7.14 0.64 8.46
N VAL A 109 -5.97 0.01 8.47
CA VAL A 109 -5.72 -1.24 9.19
C VAL A 109 -4.49 -1.16 10.09
N GLY A 110 -4.29 -2.18 10.92
CA GLY A 110 -3.04 -2.35 11.65
C GLY A 110 -1.85 -2.44 10.68
N LEU A 111 -0.80 -1.67 10.95
CA LEU A 111 0.42 -1.65 10.12
C LEU A 111 1.00 -3.06 9.99
N THR A 112 1.11 -3.54 8.75
CA THR A 112 1.52 -4.92 8.45
C THR A 112 2.69 -4.89 7.48
N MET A 113 3.84 -5.44 7.88
CA MET A 113 5.01 -5.53 7.02
C MET A 113 4.88 -6.71 6.06
N LEU A 114 5.16 -6.45 4.78
CA LEU A 114 5.38 -7.45 3.75
C LEU A 114 6.86 -7.42 3.39
N GLU A 115 7.48 -8.59 3.38
CA GLU A 115 8.91 -8.76 3.15
C GLU A 115 9.17 -8.93 1.66
N GLN A 116 10.24 -8.30 1.17
CA GLN A 116 10.67 -8.45 -0.22
C GLN A 116 10.92 -9.93 -0.56
N GLY A 117 10.38 -10.36 -1.70
CA GLY A 117 10.54 -11.70 -2.26
C GLY A 117 9.50 -12.70 -1.77
N GLU A 118 8.68 -12.35 -0.78
CA GLU A 118 7.61 -13.21 -0.27
C GLU A 118 6.31 -13.04 -1.10
N THR A 119 5.52 -14.12 -1.13
CA THR A 119 4.24 -14.17 -1.83
C THR A 119 3.08 -14.00 -0.86
N TYR A 120 2.11 -13.20 -1.29
CA TYR A 120 0.90 -12.86 -0.54
C TYR A 120 -0.31 -12.94 -1.44
N TYR A 121 -1.50 -12.96 -0.85
CA TYR A 121 -2.73 -12.76 -1.60
C TYR A 121 -3.73 -11.93 -0.80
N ILE A 122 -4.58 -11.22 -1.53
CA ILE A 122 -5.65 -10.40 -0.98
C ILE A 122 -6.98 -10.88 -1.53
N LEU A 123 -8.00 -10.93 -0.67
CA LEU A 123 -9.36 -11.36 -1.01
C LEU A 123 -10.39 -10.38 -0.46
N ALA A 124 -11.52 -10.26 -1.15
CA ALA A 124 -12.74 -9.67 -0.63
C ALA A 124 -13.96 -10.55 -0.95
N ASP A 125 -14.97 -10.53 -0.10
CA ASP A 125 -16.23 -11.27 -0.25
C ASP A 125 -17.33 -10.44 -0.96
N ASN A 126 -18.55 -10.98 -1.05
CA ASN A 126 -19.79 -10.25 -1.39
C ASN A 126 -19.89 -9.57 -2.77
N TRP A 127 -19.23 -10.13 -3.79
CA TRP A 127 -19.31 -9.71 -5.20
C TRP A 127 -20.62 -10.03 -5.93
N THR A 128 -21.69 -10.41 -5.22
CA THR A 128 -22.96 -10.78 -5.87
C THR A 128 -23.79 -9.58 -6.31
N GLN A 129 -23.48 -8.39 -5.79
CA GLN A 129 -24.15 -7.13 -6.10
C GLN A 129 -23.15 -6.12 -6.67
N ASP A 130 -22.01 -5.97 -6.01
CA ASP A 130 -20.92 -5.11 -6.47
C ASP A 130 -20.08 -5.78 -7.54
N ARG A 131 -19.59 -4.99 -8.49
CA ARG A 131 -18.78 -5.48 -9.60
C ARG A 131 -17.29 -5.34 -9.34
N TYR A 132 -16.54 -6.38 -9.69
CA TYR A 132 -15.09 -6.29 -9.86
C TYR A 132 -14.76 -6.05 -11.33
N GLY A 133 -13.53 -5.61 -11.61
CA GLY A 133 -13.04 -5.37 -12.97
C GLY A 133 -11.90 -6.32 -13.35
N TRP A 134 -11.79 -6.66 -14.64
CA TRP A 134 -10.64 -7.39 -15.19
C TRP A 134 -10.33 -6.99 -16.63
N GLY A 135 -9.16 -7.36 -17.13
CA GLY A 135 -8.78 -7.24 -18.53
C GLY A 135 -7.44 -6.54 -18.74
N TRP A 136 -6.84 -6.81 -19.91
CA TRP A 136 -5.56 -6.21 -20.28
C TRP A 136 -5.62 -4.68 -20.27
N ASP A 137 -4.59 -4.07 -19.69
CA ASP A 137 -4.44 -2.61 -19.51
C ASP A 137 -5.53 -1.94 -18.65
N ALA A 138 -6.52 -2.69 -18.16
CA ALA A 138 -7.57 -2.15 -17.31
C ALA A 138 -7.08 -1.90 -15.87
N VAL A 139 -6.03 -2.61 -15.47
CA VAL A 139 -5.40 -2.49 -14.15
C VAL A 139 -3.90 -2.41 -14.31
N SER A 140 -3.28 -1.49 -13.57
CA SER A 140 -1.84 -1.47 -13.35
C SER A 140 -1.52 -1.82 -11.91
N TYR A 141 -0.39 -2.47 -11.70
CA TYR A 141 0.19 -2.69 -10.38
C TYR A 141 1.38 -1.75 -10.18
N SER A 142 1.65 -1.38 -8.93
CA SER A 142 2.84 -0.58 -8.62
C SER A 142 4.14 -1.35 -8.94
N ASP A 143 5.24 -0.64 -9.19
CA ASP A 143 6.55 -1.26 -9.45
C ASP A 143 7.09 -2.12 -8.28
N ASP A 144 6.52 -1.99 -7.08
CA ASP A 144 6.86 -2.79 -5.90
C ASP A 144 6.06 -4.11 -5.80
N VAL A 145 5.14 -4.38 -6.74
CA VAL A 145 4.23 -5.52 -6.71
C VAL A 145 4.27 -6.27 -8.04
N GLU A 146 4.63 -7.55 -8.00
CA GLU A 146 4.51 -8.44 -9.15
C GLU A 146 3.22 -9.27 -9.01
N TRP A 147 2.22 -9.00 -9.85
CA TRP A 147 1.02 -9.83 -9.93
C TRP A 147 1.36 -11.23 -10.43
N THR A 148 0.84 -12.26 -9.78
CA THR A 148 1.14 -13.66 -10.13
C THR A 148 -0.08 -14.43 -10.61
N ASN A 149 -1.21 -14.37 -9.90
CA ASN A 149 -2.39 -15.18 -10.17
C ASN A 149 -3.69 -14.48 -9.81
N PHE A 150 -4.77 -14.93 -10.44
CA PHE A 150 -6.12 -14.73 -9.93
C PHE A 150 -6.37 -15.68 -8.75
N SER A 151 -7.05 -15.20 -7.72
CA SER A 151 -7.42 -15.98 -6.54
C SER A 151 -8.93 -15.96 -6.36
N GLU A 152 -9.53 -17.13 -6.14
CA GLU A 152 -10.90 -17.25 -5.66
C GLU A 152 -10.99 -18.27 -4.52
N THR A 153 -12.05 -18.21 -3.76
CA THR A 153 -12.38 -19.21 -2.74
C THR A 153 -13.40 -20.22 -3.25
N THR A 154 -13.50 -21.37 -2.60
CA THR A 154 -14.52 -22.39 -2.91
C THR A 154 -15.95 -21.98 -2.51
N GLY A 155 -16.11 -20.84 -1.85
CA GLY A 155 -17.37 -20.33 -1.33
C GLY A 155 -17.34 -18.81 -1.16
N PRO A 156 -18.38 -18.19 -0.58
CA PRO A 156 -18.49 -16.73 -0.54
C PRO A 156 -17.58 -16.06 0.50
N SER A 157 -16.96 -16.79 1.42
CA SER A 157 -16.17 -16.22 2.51
C SER A 157 -14.70 -16.10 2.14
N ILE A 158 -14.03 -15.02 2.56
CA ILE A 158 -12.57 -14.88 2.48
C ILE A 158 -11.80 -15.94 3.29
N PHE A 159 -12.49 -16.72 4.14
CA PHE A 159 -11.91 -17.79 4.95
C PHE A 159 -12.19 -19.19 4.40
N ASP A 160 -12.90 -19.30 3.28
CA ASP A 160 -13.07 -20.57 2.59
C ASP A 160 -11.76 -21.00 1.89
N THR A 161 -11.67 -22.25 1.45
CA THR A 161 -10.47 -22.76 0.76
C THR A 161 -10.14 -21.92 -0.46
N VAL A 162 -8.90 -21.43 -0.53
CA VAL A 162 -8.41 -20.60 -1.64
C VAL A 162 -7.86 -21.47 -2.76
N LEU A 163 -8.17 -21.07 -3.99
CA LEU A 163 -7.70 -21.65 -5.23
C LEU A 163 -7.02 -20.53 -6.04
N HIS A 164 -5.81 -20.80 -6.50
CA HIS A 164 -5.03 -19.88 -7.34
C HIS A 164 -4.99 -20.40 -8.77
N TYR A 165 -5.41 -19.56 -9.71
CA TYR A 165 -5.47 -19.90 -11.11
C TYR A 165 -4.46 -19.05 -11.89
N TYR A 166 -3.56 -19.73 -12.58
CA TYR A 166 -2.69 -19.13 -13.59
C TYR A 166 -3.48 -18.74 -14.86
N ASP A 167 -4.74 -19.16 -14.93
CA ASP A 167 -5.71 -18.76 -15.94
C ASP A 167 -6.55 -17.61 -15.39
N GLY A 168 -6.24 -16.42 -15.87
CA GLY A 168 -6.97 -15.18 -15.62
C GLY A 168 -6.40 -14.11 -16.54
N GLU A 169 -7.24 -13.24 -17.07
CA GLU A 169 -6.72 -12.05 -17.73
C GLU A 169 -5.97 -11.23 -16.66
N PRO A 170 -4.74 -10.77 -16.93
CA PRO A 170 -4.04 -9.88 -16.01
C PRO A 170 -4.95 -8.72 -15.63
N GLY A 171 -4.96 -8.36 -14.35
CA GLY A 171 -5.74 -7.21 -13.90
C GLY A 171 -7.11 -7.52 -13.31
N THR A 172 -7.36 -8.71 -12.76
CA THR A 172 -8.54 -8.91 -11.89
C THR A 172 -8.40 -8.06 -10.63
N LEU A 173 -9.15 -6.97 -10.55
CA LEU A 173 -9.16 -6.04 -9.44
C LEU A 173 -10.56 -5.98 -8.83
N GLY A 174 -10.62 -6.49 -7.60
CA GLY A 174 -11.73 -6.32 -6.69
C GLY A 174 -11.21 -5.70 -5.39
N PRO A 175 -10.44 -6.46 -4.59
CA PRO A 175 -9.73 -5.91 -3.44
C PRO A 175 -8.39 -5.25 -3.84
N GLY A 176 -7.93 -4.30 -3.01
CA GLY A 176 -6.61 -3.66 -3.13
C GLY A 176 -6.09 -3.17 -1.78
N PHE A 177 -4.89 -2.60 -1.76
CA PHE A 177 -4.29 -2.06 -0.53
C PHE A 177 -3.42 -0.84 -0.79
N LEU A 178 -3.24 -0.03 0.25
CA LEU A 178 -2.28 1.07 0.27
C LEU A 178 -1.10 0.72 1.17
N TYR A 179 0.10 1.11 0.77
CA TYR A 179 1.31 0.84 1.52
C TYR A 179 2.29 2.03 1.51
N GLN A 180 3.30 1.93 2.37
CA GLN A 180 4.48 2.78 2.36
C GLN A 180 5.72 1.90 2.17
N VAL A 181 6.62 2.29 1.27
CA VAL A 181 7.93 1.63 1.14
C VAL A 181 8.85 2.02 2.29
N ALA A 182 9.55 1.04 2.86
CA ALA A 182 10.57 1.33 3.85
C ALA A 182 11.73 2.11 3.18
N PRO A 183 12.29 3.16 3.81
CA PRO A 183 13.45 3.84 3.26
C PRO A 183 14.60 2.85 3.07
N SER A 184 15.11 2.74 1.85
CA SER A 184 16.21 1.82 1.59
C SER A 184 17.40 2.13 2.51
N PRO A 185 18.09 1.10 3.06
CA PRO A 185 19.26 1.33 3.91
C PRO A 185 20.32 2.25 3.27
N GLY A 186 20.42 2.23 1.93
CA GLY A 186 21.30 3.09 1.15
C GLY A 186 20.95 4.60 1.24
N ALA A 187 19.66 4.95 1.32
CA ALA A 187 19.23 6.34 1.48
C ALA A 187 19.71 6.93 2.82
N LEU A 188 19.64 6.14 3.89
CA LEU A 188 20.16 6.53 5.22
C LEU A 188 21.69 6.69 5.20
N ALA A 189 22.40 5.78 4.53
CA ALA A 189 23.85 5.88 4.38
C ALA A 189 24.26 7.15 3.62
N LEU A 190 23.57 7.49 2.53
CA LEU A 190 23.80 8.73 1.77
C LEU A 190 23.52 9.98 2.60
N LEU A 191 22.45 9.98 3.40
CA LEU A 191 22.16 11.09 4.32
C LEU A 191 23.28 11.26 5.35
N GLY A 192 23.77 10.15 5.90
CA GLY A 192 24.89 10.14 6.83
C GLY A 192 26.19 10.69 6.21
N LEU A 193 26.48 10.30 4.97
CA LEU A 193 27.64 10.79 4.23
C LEU A 193 27.52 12.28 3.88
N ALA A 194 26.34 12.73 3.45
CA ALA A 194 26.06 14.14 3.18
C ALA A 194 26.24 15.00 4.45
N GLY A 195 25.73 14.54 5.59
CA GLY A 195 25.92 15.18 6.89
C GLY A 195 27.40 15.29 7.28
N CYS A 196 28.17 14.21 7.12
CA CYS A 196 29.61 14.20 7.36
C CYS A 196 30.37 15.16 6.43
N ALA A 197 30.02 15.20 5.14
CA ALA A 197 30.64 16.10 4.16
C ALA A 197 30.34 17.58 4.47
N ALA A 198 29.10 17.90 4.83
CA ALA A 198 28.68 19.24 5.23
C ALA A 198 29.43 19.70 6.50
N ARG A 199 29.58 18.81 7.50
CA ARG A 199 30.37 19.10 8.71
C ARG A 199 31.85 19.32 8.41
N ARG A 200 32.44 18.56 7.48
CA ARG A 200 33.84 18.71 7.07
C ARG A 200 34.10 20.05 6.35
N ARG A 201 33.16 20.49 5.50
CA ARG A 201 33.27 21.79 4.79
C ARG A 201 33.20 22.99 5.73
N ARG A 202 32.48 22.90 6.85
CA ARG A 202 32.40 23.99 7.85
C ARG A 202 33.63 24.14 8.75
N ARG A 203 34.59 23.20 8.71
CA ARG A 203 35.81 23.21 9.54
C ARG A 203 37.07 23.68 8.79
N ARG A 204 36.94 24.04 7.52
CA ARG A 204 37.99 24.69 6.72
C ARG A 204 37.61 26.15 6.54
#